data_AF-A0A2V9NE16-F1
#
_entry.id   AF-A0A2V9NE16-F1
#
_cell.length_a   1.000
_cell.length_b   1.000
_cell.length_c   1.000
_cell.angle_alpha   90.00
_cell.angle_beta   90.00
_cell.angle_gamma   90.00
#
_symmetry.space_group_name_H-M   'P 1'
#
loop_
_entity.id
_entity.type
_entity.pdbx_description
1 polymer ?
#
loop_
_entity_poly.entity_id
_entity_poly.type
_entity_poly.pdbx_seq_one_letter_code
_entity_poly.pdbx_strand_id
1 'polypeptide(L)'
;RANNLVMWQGIQFLARTGAEKLHFGRTECENDGLRRFKLSWGTEEETIGYFRVDPLGRQCLVAAPHDSGFHTRIFGRLPLVLNRLAGSMIYPHLD
;
A
#
# COMPACT_ATOMS: atom_id res chain seq x y z
N ARG A 1 -15.45 6.50 -8.48
CA ARG A 1 -14.60 5.32 -8.11
C ARG A 1 -15.22 4.65 -6.89
N ALA A 2 -15.41 3.33 -6.89
CA ALA A 2 -16.09 2.60 -5.81
C ALA A 2 -15.46 2.79 -4.43
N ASN A 3 -14.12 2.75 -4.34
CA ASN A 3 -13.40 2.94 -3.07
C ASN A 3 -13.70 4.29 -2.40
N ASN A 4 -13.94 5.34 -3.17
CA ASN A 4 -14.24 6.66 -2.61
C ASN A 4 -15.61 6.66 -1.91
N LEU A 5 -16.60 5.97 -2.50
CA LEU A 5 -17.93 5.89 -1.93
C LEU A 5 -17.93 5.08 -0.63
N VAL A 6 -17.23 3.94 -0.61
CA VAL A 6 -17.10 3.11 0.59
C VAL A 6 -16.44 3.89 1.72
N MET A 7 -15.34 4.60 1.44
CA MET A 7 -14.68 5.43 2.46
C MET A 7 -15.55 6.56 2.97
N TRP A 8 -16.26 7.25 2.08
CA TRP A 8 -17.19 8.31 2.49
C TRP A 8 -18.27 7.79 3.43
N GLN A 9 -18.93 6.69 3.07
CA GLN A 9 -19.94 6.07 3.93
C GLN A 9 -19.36 5.64 5.28
N GLY A 10 -18.14 5.09 5.30
CA GLY A 10 -17.42 4.74 6.53
C GLY A 10 -17.14 5.94 7.43
N ILE A 11 -16.65 7.05 6.87
CA ILE A 11 -16.41 8.31 7.61
C ILE A 11 -17.73 8.85 8.18
N GLN A 12 -18.80 8.87 7.37
CA GLN A 12 -20.11 9.33 7.82
C GLN A 12 -20.66 8.47 8.96
N PHE A 13 -20.51 7.15 8.87
CA PHE A 13 -20.92 6.23 9.92
C PHE A 13 -20.15 6.50 11.22
N LEU A 14 -18.82 6.59 11.15
CA LEU A 14 -17.97 6.84 12.30
C LEU A 14 -18.31 8.16 13.00
N ALA A 15 -18.53 9.23 12.23
CA ALA A 15 -18.94 10.53 12.75
C ALA A 15 -20.29 10.45 13.48
N ARG A 16 -21.27 9.72 12.93
CA ARG A 16 -22.59 9.51 13.57
C ARG A 16 -22.50 8.68 14.85
N THR A 17 -21.54 7.77 14.94
CA THR A 17 -21.31 6.95 16.13
C THR A 17 -20.40 7.62 17.17
N GLY A 18 -20.00 8.88 16.95
CA GLY A 18 -19.23 9.66 17.91
C GLY A 18 -17.71 9.44 17.85
N ALA A 19 -17.18 8.89 16.76
CA ALA A 19 -15.74 8.79 16.59
C ALA A 19 -15.15 10.17 16.29
N GLU A 20 -14.12 10.57 17.05
CA GLU A 20 -13.46 11.87 16.89
C GLU A 20 -12.26 11.82 15.93
N LYS A 21 -11.64 10.64 15.78
CA LYS A 21 -10.43 10.44 14.96
C LYS A 21 -10.50 9.15 14.17
N LEU A 22 -10.08 9.19 12.92
CA LEU A 22 -9.91 8.04 12.05
C LEU A 22 -8.48 8.00 11.53
N HIS A 23 -7.72 6.98 11.91
CA HIS A 23 -6.36 6.77 11.42
C HIS A 23 -6.39 5.92 10.14
N PHE A 24 -5.89 6.44 9.02
CA PHE A 24 -5.94 5.76 7.72
C PHE A 24 -4.85 4.67 7.57
N GLY A 25 -4.05 4.45 8.61
CA GLY A 25 -3.01 3.44 8.64
C GLY A 25 -1.76 3.84 7.85
N ARG A 26 -0.70 3.05 8.03
CA ARG A 26 0.60 3.27 7.38
C ARG A 26 0.51 3.14 5.86
N THR A 27 1.41 3.84 5.18
CA THR A 27 1.62 3.74 3.73
C THR A 27 3.13 3.76 3.50
N GLU A 28 3.64 2.90 2.62
CA GLU A 28 5.04 3.00 2.19
C GLU A 28 5.26 4.33 1.47
N CYS A 29 6.41 4.98 1.71
CA CYS A 29 6.72 6.30 1.17
C CYS A 29 6.65 6.34 -0.37
N GLU A 30 6.92 5.22 -1.04
CA GLU A 30 6.93 5.09 -2.50
C GLU A 30 5.53 4.87 -3.10
N ASN A 31 4.49 4.64 -2.28
CA ASN A 31 3.14 4.39 -2.76
C ASN A 31 2.33 5.69 -2.92
N ASP A 32 2.72 6.52 -3.88
CA ASP A 32 2.10 7.82 -4.18
C ASP A 32 0.59 7.73 -4.46
N GLY A 33 0.13 6.62 -5.06
CA GLY A 33 -1.27 6.41 -5.36
C GLY A 33 -2.12 6.31 -4.10
N LEU A 34 -1.75 5.41 -3.19
CA LEU A 34 -2.46 5.22 -1.93
C LEU A 34 -2.28 6.42 -1.01
N ARG A 35 -1.08 7.02 -0.98
CA ARG A 35 -0.78 8.23 -0.20
C ARG A 35 -1.67 9.40 -0.61
N ARG A 36 -1.78 9.70 -1.92
CA ARG A 36 -2.69 10.73 -2.44
C ARG A 36 -4.16 10.43 -2.14
N PHE A 37 -4.57 9.16 -2.24
CA PHE A 37 -5.94 8.77 -1.88
C PHE A 37 -6.28 9.09 -0.42
N LYS A 38 -5.38 8.76 0.52
CA LYS A 38 -5.58 9.05 1.95
C LYS A 38 -5.62 10.56 2.21
N LEU A 39 -4.62 11.29 1.69
CA LEU A 39 -4.53 12.76 1.81
C LEU A 39 -5.74 13.49 1.23
N SER A 40 -6.38 12.94 0.19
CA SER A 40 -7.57 13.57 -0.41
C SER A 40 -8.79 13.67 0.52
N TRP A 41 -8.77 12.98 1.67
CA TRP A 41 -9.80 13.09 2.71
C TRP A 41 -9.50 14.14 3.79
N GLY A 42 -8.44 14.95 3.61
CA GLY A 42 -8.04 15.97 4.58
C GLY A 42 -7.28 15.40 5.79
N THR A 43 -6.65 14.24 5.65
CA THR A 43 -5.83 13.63 6.70
C THR A 43 -4.51 14.37 6.86
N GLU A 44 -4.01 14.43 8.10
CA GLU A 44 -2.61 14.77 8.37
C GLU A 44 -1.72 13.53 8.17
N GLU A 45 -0.50 13.74 7.70
CA GLU A 45 0.49 12.68 7.51
C GLU A 45 1.72 12.91 8.39
N GLU A 46 2.22 11.82 8.96
CA GLU A 46 3.41 11.79 9.79
C GLU A 46 4.36 10.67 9.30
N THR A 47 5.65 10.99 9.23
CA THR A 47 6.68 10.02 8.87
C THR A 47 7.07 9.20 10.09
N ILE A 48 6.89 7.88 10.02
CA ILE A 48 7.26 6.95 11.09
C ILE A 48 8.63 6.35 10.79
N GLY A 49 9.67 6.80 11.51
CA GLY A 49 10.99 6.20 11.46
C GLY A 49 11.05 4.93 12.31
N TYR A 50 11.40 3.80 11.70
CA TYR A 50 11.65 2.55 12.43
C TYR A 50 12.93 1.89 11.92
N PHE A 51 13.66 1.24 12.82
CA PHE A 51 14.84 0.46 12.50
C PHE A 51 14.55 -1.02 12.66
N ARG A 52 15.16 -1.85 11.82
CA ARG A 52 15.09 -3.30 11.94
C ARG A 52 16.35 -3.77 12.67
N VAL A 53 16.15 -4.36 13.84
CA VAL A 53 17.25 -5.01 14.59
C VAL A 53 17.29 -6.47 14.16
N ASP A 54 18.46 -6.94 13.74
CA ASP A 54 18.70 -8.37 13.60
C ASP A 54 18.86 -8.97 15.02
N PRO A 55 18.03 -9.94 15.44
CA PRO A 55 18.17 -10.60 16.74
C PRO A 55 19.53 -11.28 16.95
N LEU A 56 20.32 -11.50 15.88
CA LEU A 56 21.68 -12.05 15.93
C LEU A 56 22.78 -10.97 16.08
N GLY A 57 22.41 -9.70 16.31
CA GLY A 57 23.37 -8.63 16.59
C GLY A 57 24.18 -8.15 15.39
N ARG A 58 23.80 -8.52 14.16
CA ARG A 58 24.39 -7.95 12.95
C ARG A 58 23.84 -6.53 12.76
N GLN A 59 24.68 -5.67 12.19
CA GLN A 59 24.44 -4.24 11.99
C GLN A 59 23.02 -3.99 11.46
N CYS A 60 22.36 -2.96 12.02
CA CYS A 60 21.02 -2.50 11.63
C CYS A 60 20.87 -2.56 10.10
N LEU A 61 20.07 -3.51 9.61
CA LEU A 61 19.86 -3.66 8.18
C LEU A 61 18.97 -2.50 7.74
N VAL A 62 19.59 -1.47 7.18
CA VAL A 62 18.87 -0.49 6.36
C VAL A 62 18.13 -1.29 5.31
N ALA A 63 16.81 -1.26 5.36
CA ALA A 63 15.98 -1.95 4.40
C ALA A 63 16.41 -1.52 3.00
N ALA A 64 16.82 -2.48 2.16
CA ALA A 64 17.07 -2.19 0.76
C ALA A 64 15.80 -1.53 0.17
N PRO A 65 15.93 -0.49 -0.67
CA PRO A 65 14.79 0.10 -1.37
C PRO A 65 14.00 -1.02 -2.04
N HIS A 66 12.69 -1.05 -1.80
CA HIS A 66 11.84 -2.06 -2.41
C HIS A 66 11.70 -1.71 -3.88
N ASP A 67 12.38 -2.45 -4.77
CA ASP A 67 12.42 -2.16 -6.22
C ASP A 67 11.05 -2.45 -6.88
N SER A 68 10.10 -1.57 -6.60
CA SER A 68 8.69 -1.67 -7.00
C SER A 68 8.44 -1.23 -8.45
N GLY A 69 9.46 -0.66 -9.11
CA GLY A 69 9.35 -0.11 -10.46
C GLY A 69 9.63 -1.12 -11.58
N PHE A 70 10.53 -2.07 -11.35
CA PHE A 70 11.04 -2.93 -12.43
C PHE A 70 10.00 -3.92 -12.94
N HIS A 71 9.30 -4.58 -12.03
CA HIS A 71 8.24 -5.52 -12.37
C HIS A 71 7.07 -4.81 -13.07
N THR A 72 6.64 -3.66 -12.55
CA THR A 72 5.54 -2.87 -13.11
C THR A 72 5.81 -2.43 -14.56
N ARG A 73 7.07 -2.07 -14.86
CA ARG A 73 7.49 -1.67 -16.22
C ARG A 73 7.56 -2.84 -17.20
N ILE A 74 7.98 -4.02 -16.74
CA ILE A 74 8.01 -5.24 -17.56
C ILE A 74 6.58 -5.72 -17.84
N PHE A 75 5.74 -5.85 -16.80
CA PHE A 75 4.35 -6.26 -16.94
C PHE A 75 3.51 -5.27 -17.76
N GLY A 76 3.79 -3.97 -17.71
CA GLY A 76 3.12 -2.96 -18.53
C GLY A 76 3.45 -3.02 -20.02
N ARG A 77 4.56 -3.67 -20.42
CA ARG A 77 4.99 -3.84 -21.83
C ARG A 77 4.66 -5.22 -22.40
N LEU A 78 4.33 -6.18 -21.54
CA LEU A 78 3.95 -7.52 -21.97
C LEU A 78 2.54 -7.52 -22.56
N PRO A 79 2.30 -8.19 -23.70
CA PRO A 79 0.96 -8.38 -24.24
C PRO A 79 0.03 -8.98 -23.18
N LEU A 80 -1.21 -8.50 -23.12
CA LEU A 80 -2.22 -8.91 -22.12
C LEU A 80 -2.39 -10.44 -21.97
N VAL A 81 -2.16 -11.19 -23.06
CA VAL A 81 -2.23 -12.66 -23.07
C VAL A 81 -1.15 -13.30 -22.20
N LEU A 82 0.07 -12.78 -22.23
CA LEU A 82 1.19 -13.27 -21.40
C LEU A 82 0.97 -12.96 -19.93
N ASN A 83 0.46 -11.76 -19.60
CA ASN A 83 0.12 -11.41 -18.22
C ASN A 83 -0.98 -12.32 -17.65
N ARG A 84 -1.98 -12.68 -18.47
CA ARG A 84 -3.06 -13.59 -18.06
C ARG A 84 -2.55 -15.01 -17.83
N LEU A 85 -1.67 -15.51 -18.71
CA LEU A 85 -1.04 -16.83 -18.56
C LEU A 85 -0.15 -16.91 -17.31
N ALA A 86 0.71 -15.91 -17.11
CA ALA A 86 1.56 -15.82 -15.92
C ALA A 86 0.72 -15.81 -14.64
N GLY A 87 -0.35 -15.01 -14.60
CA GLY A 87 -1.28 -15.00 -13.47
C GLY A 87 -1.91 -16.36 -13.20
N SER A 88 -2.39 -17.05 -14.24
CA SER A 88 -3.03 -18.38 -14.09
C SER A 88 -2.09 -19.49 -13.63
N MET A 89 -0.78 -19.35 -13.87
CA MET A 89 0.23 -20.35 -13.49
C MET A 89 0.84 -20.06 -12.11
N ILE A 90 0.99 -18.78 -11.75
CA ILE A 90 1.59 -18.35 -10.47
C ILE A 90 0.56 -18.41 -9.34
N TYR A 91 -0.68 -17.96 -9.59
CA TYR A 91 -1.71 -17.85 -8.55
C TYR A 91 -2.05 -19.17 -7.85
N PRO A 92 -2.09 -20.33 -8.54
CA PRO A 92 -2.33 -21.63 -7.90
C PRO A 92 -1.15 -22.16 -7.07
N HIS A 93 0.00 -21.46 -7.03
CA HIS A 93 1.22 -21.93 -6.35
C HIS A 93 1.69 -20.94 -5.27
N LEU A 94 0.86 -19.93 -4.97
CA LEU A 94 1.01 -19.00 -3.86
C LEU A 94 0.07 -19.44 -2.72
N ASP A 95 0.36 -20.59 -2.12
CA ASP A 95 -0.14 -21.00 -0.81
C ASP A 95 0.96 -20.76 0.25
#